data_AF-A0A9E6MRG3-F1
#
_entry.id   AF-A0A9E6MRG3-F1
#
_cell.length_a   1.000
_cell.length_b   1.000
_cell.length_c   1.000
_cell.angle_alpha   90.00
_cell.angle_beta   90.00
_cell.angle_gamma   90.00
#
_symmetry.space_group_name_H-M   'P 1'
#
loop_
_entity.id
_entity.type
_entity.pdbx_description
1 polymer ?
#
loop_
_entity_poly.entity_id
_entity_poly.type
_entity_poly.pdbx_seq_one_letter_code
_entity_poly.pdbx_strand_id
1 'polypeptide(L)'
;MTTNTESSTETVSKPAGGPTPDANASAPAPATRSYRAVCFDLDGTLLPLDLDVFLQRYFSALGKVAVRSGADPSAFKAGMDAGVRAMAMHDDGCPNDQAFWRHFFAEVDPGSCDWNAVFAAFYEGPFGEIGADVVPDPAAARAVETLRKKGYPLALTTMPMFPIEGVKWRLTWAGVDVDAFVRITAYDNSTATKPHAIYYAENLAALGVDGKDVLMVGNNTVEDLSFMQLGADAFLVTDYMLNPSGMDVNEVRHGTLAEFADWVETLPICENPAVDVRRGLIAREESEAVLVENERAALQDGGARR
;
A
#
# COMPACT_ATOMS: atom_id res chain seq x y z
N MET A 1 20.05 -34.58 -54.24
CA MET A 1 20.30 -33.13 -54.14
C MET A 1 19.55 -32.63 -52.94
N THR A 2 20.33 -32.28 -51.92
CA THR A 2 19.96 -31.65 -50.65
C THR A 2 19.36 -30.27 -50.87
N THR A 3 18.32 -29.91 -50.11
CA THR A 3 18.28 -28.62 -49.40
C THR A 3 17.34 -28.73 -48.20
N ASN A 4 17.93 -28.54 -47.03
CA ASN A 4 17.30 -28.26 -45.75
C ASN A 4 16.49 -26.97 -45.82
N THR A 5 15.36 -26.91 -45.11
CA THR A 5 14.75 -25.65 -44.69
C THR A 5 14.88 -25.57 -43.17
N GLU A 6 15.83 -24.75 -42.73
CA GLU A 6 16.13 -24.47 -41.34
C GLU A 6 15.06 -23.59 -40.70
N SER A 7 14.79 -23.91 -39.43
CA SER A 7 14.04 -23.14 -38.46
C SER A 7 14.70 -21.79 -38.23
N SER A 8 13.93 -20.71 -38.42
CA SER A 8 14.33 -19.37 -37.99
C SER A 8 13.69 -19.07 -36.65
N THR A 9 14.48 -19.16 -35.59
CA THR A 9 14.20 -18.62 -34.27
C THR A 9 14.37 -17.10 -34.32
N GLU A 10 13.27 -16.34 -34.23
CA GLU A 10 13.33 -14.90 -33.98
C GLU A 10 13.75 -14.65 -32.53
N THR A 11 14.99 -14.22 -32.36
CA THR A 11 15.48 -13.61 -31.13
C THR A 11 14.88 -12.22 -31.02
N VAL A 12 13.99 -12.01 -30.05
CA VAL A 12 13.51 -10.67 -29.66
C VAL A 12 14.67 -9.90 -29.04
N SER A 13 15.14 -8.88 -29.74
CA SER A 13 16.18 -7.96 -29.27
C SER A 13 15.69 -7.14 -28.08
N LYS A 14 16.50 -7.14 -27.01
CA LYS A 14 16.36 -6.30 -25.81
C LYS A 14 16.45 -4.82 -26.22
N PRO A 15 15.58 -3.91 -25.75
CA PRO A 15 15.72 -2.49 -26.06
C PRO A 15 16.98 -1.94 -25.39
N ALA A 16 17.73 -1.16 -26.16
CA ALA A 16 19.00 -0.57 -25.78
C ALA A 16 18.81 0.56 -24.76
N GLY A 17 19.70 0.56 -23.75
CA GLY A 17 20.18 1.69 -22.95
C GLY A 17 19.24 2.88 -22.71
N GLY A 18 18.59 2.90 -21.55
CA GLY A 18 18.22 4.16 -20.90
C GLY A 18 19.47 4.98 -20.53
N PRO A 19 19.33 6.29 -20.29
CA PRO A 19 20.46 7.16 -19.98
C PRO A 19 21.19 6.62 -18.76
N THR A 20 22.51 6.46 -18.88
CA THR A 20 23.40 6.19 -17.75
C THR A 20 23.26 7.32 -16.72
N PRO A 21 23.04 7.02 -15.43
CA PRO A 21 22.94 8.04 -14.42
C PRO A 21 24.26 8.81 -14.34
N ASP A 22 24.17 10.14 -14.25
CA ASP A 22 25.31 11.02 -14.04
C ASP A 22 26.08 10.56 -12.80
N ALA A 23 27.32 10.11 -12.99
CA ALA A 23 28.23 9.65 -11.93
C ALA A 23 28.71 10.78 -10.99
N ASN A 24 28.01 11.92 -10.99
CA ASN A 24 28.36 13.14 -10.26
C ASN A 24 27.15 13.74 -9.50
N ALA A 25 26.11 12.95 -9.24
CA ALA A 25 25.09 13.33 -8.27
C ALA A 25 25.75 13.51 -6.90
N SER A 26 25.99 14.76 -6.51
CA SER A 26 26.37 15.14 -5.16
C SER A 26 25.40 14.47 -4.18
N ALA A 27 25.94 13.83 -3.13
CA ALA A 27 25.13 13.26 -2.07
C ALA A 27 24.06 14.30 -1.61
N PRO A 28 22.80 13.89 -1.43
CA PRO A 28 21.74 14.80 -1.05
C PRO A 28 22.10 15.50 0.26
N ALA A 29 21.87 16.82 0.32
CA ALA A 29 22.07 17.59 1.54
C ALA A 29 21.25 16.98 2.69
N PRO A 30 21.80 16.94 3.93
CA PRO A 30 21.12 16.30 5.05
C PRO A 30 19.75 16.94 5.30
N ALA A 31 18.72 16.11 5.41
CA ALA A 31 17.38 16.57 5.72
C ALA A 31 17.35 17.18 7.13
N THR A 32 16.78 18.38 7.25
CA THR A 32 16.70 19.11 8.54
C THR A 32 15.39 18.85 9.29
N ARG A 33 14.41 18.19 8.66
CA ARG A 33 13.12 17.87 9.26
C ARG A 33 13.16 16.49 9.91
N SER A 34 12.69 16.41 11.16
CA SER A 34 12.38 15.13 11.81
C SER A 34 10.87 14.89 11.78
N TYR A 35 10.47 13.68 11.45
CA TYR A 35 9.10 13.19 11.57
C TYR A 35 8.88 12.49 12.91
N ARG A 36 7.63 12.31 13.31
CA ARG A 36 7.24 11.49 14.47
C ARG A 36 6.79 10.09 14.07
N ALA A 37 6.37 9.90 12.82
CA ALA A 37 6.06 8.60 12.22
C ALA A 37 6.31 8.62 10.71
N VAL A 38 6.56 7.44 10.13
CA VAL A 38 6.64 7.26 8.68
C VAL A 38 5.58 6.24 8.26
N CYS A 39 4.73 6.64 7.33
CA CYS A 39 3.67 5.82 6.75
C CYS A 39 4.12 5.32 5.37
N PHE A 40 3.94 4.04 5.10
CA PHE A 40 4.32 3.39 3.86
C PHE A 40 3.11 2.82 3.16
N ASP A 41 3.02 3.03 1.85
CA ASP A 41 2.33 2.09 0.98
C ASP A 41 3.16 0.81 0.76
N LEU A 42 2.54 -0.23 0.20
CA LEU A 42 3.15 -1.52 -0.08
C LEU A 42 3.35 -1.76 -1.57
N ASP A 43 2.26 -1.85 -2.33
CA ASP A 43 2.24 -2.42 -3.68
C ASP A 43 2.72 -1.39 -4.72
N GLY A 44 3.89 -1.62 -5.31
CA GLY A 44 4.59 -0.65 -6.16
C GLY A 44 5.45 0.35 -5.38
N THR A 45 5.44 0.28 -4.04
CA THR A 45 6.26 1.11 -3.15
C THR A 45 7.38 0.29 -2.49
N LEU A 46 7.04 -0.55 -1.51
CA LEU A 46 8.01 -1.46 -0.85
C LEU A 46 8.11 -2.80 -1.57
N LEU A 47 7.03 -3.22 -2.24
CA LEU A 47 6.95 -4.43 -3.03
C LEU A 47 7.00 -4.06 -4.51
N PRO A 48 8.01 -4.48 -5.28
CA PRO A 48 8.07 -4.23 -6.72
C PRO A 48 7.02 -5.08 -7.46
N LEU A 49 5.79 -4.57 -7.51
CA LEU A 49 4.61 -5.27 -7.98
C LEU A 49 3.89 -4.48 -9.07
N ASP A 50 3.62 -5.13 -10.20
CA ASP A 50 2.61 -4.66 -11.14
C ASP A 50 1.23 -5.10 -10.64
N LEU A 51 0.40 -4.11 -10.27
CA LEU A 51 -0.90 -4.34 -9.65
C LEU A 51 -1.86 -5.09 -10.58
N ASP A 52 -1.85 -4.82 -11.88
CA ASP A 52 -2.74 -5.47 -12.84
C ASP A 52 -2.38 -6.95 -12.99
N VAL A 53 -1.09 -7.27 -13.10
CA VAL A 53 -0.61 -8.65 -13.17
C VAL A 53 -0.93 -9.40 -11.87
N PHE A 54 -0.75 -8.76 -10.72
CA PHE A 54 -1.09 -9.33 -9.43
C PHE A 54 -2.59 -9.64 -9.32
N LEU A 55 -3.46 -8.68 -9.63
CA LEU A 55 -4.91 -8.86 -9.52
C LEU A 55 -5.41 -9.96 -10.45
N GLN A 56 -4.85 -10.09 -11.67
CA GLN A 56 -5.17 -11.20 -12.57
C GLN A 56 -4.84 -12.56 -11.96
N ARG A 57 -3.64 -12.71 -11.36
CA ARG A 57 -3.23 -13.96 -10.68
C ARG A 57 -4.11 -14.24 -9.46
N TYR A 58 -4.40 -13.21 -8.67
CA TYR A 58 -5.25 -13.28 -7.48
C TYR A 58 -6.66 -13.78 -7.81
N PHE A 59 -7.35 -13.15 -8.77
CA PHE A 59 -8.70 -13.57 -9.16
C PHE A 59 -8.70 -14.95 -9.85
N SER A 60 -7.64 -15.30 -10.58
CA SER A 60 -7.47 -16.66 -11.11
C SER A 60 -7.37 -17.71 -9.99
N ALA A 61 -6.61 -17.41 -8.92
CA ALA A 61 -6.47 -18.29 -7.77
C ALA A 61 -7.78 -18.41 -6.98
N LEU A 62 -8.50 -17.30 -6.77
CA LEU A 62 -9.83 -17.30 -6.14
C LEU A 62 -10.87 -18.08 -6.96
N GLY A 63 -10.81 -18.05 -8.29
CA GLY A 63 -11.68 -18.88 -9.13
C GLY A 63 -11.57 -20.38 -8.80
N LYS A 64 -10.38 -20.86 -8.41
CA LYS A 64 -10.18 -22.24 -7.96
C LYS A 64 -10.80 -22.50 -6.58
N VAL A 65 -10.88 -21.49 -5.73
CA VAL A 65 -11.55 -21.55 -4.42
C VAL A 65 -13.05 -21.77 -4.62
N ALA A 66 -13.69 -21.00 -5.51
CA ALA A 66 -15.11 -21.13 -5.83
C ALA A 66 -15.49 -22.55 -6.28
N VAL A 67 -14.67 -23.16 -7.15
CA VAL A 67 -14.88 -24.53 -7.63
C VAL A 67 -14.78 -25.55 -6.49
N ARG A 68 -13.83 -25.36 -5.56
CA ARG A 68 -13.62 -26.29 -4.43
C ARG A 68 -14.67 -26.14 -3.33
N SER A 69 -15.21 -24.94 -3.13
CA SER A 69 -16.25 -24.69 -2.11
C SER A 69 -17.63 -25.20 -2.52
N GLY A 70 -17.82 -25.58 -3.79
CA GLY A 70 -19.11 -26.01 -4.33
C GLY A 70 -20.08 -24.86 -4.57
N ALA A 71 -19.61 -23.61 -4.46
CA ALA A 71 -20.42 -22.43 -4.76
C ALA A 71 -20.63 -22.28 -6.27
N ASP A 72 -21.74 -21.64 -6.66
CA ASP A 72 -21.96 -21.26 -8.04
C ASP A 72 -20.87 -20.25 -8.49
N PRO A 73 -20.09 -20.53 -9.55
CA PRO A 73 -18.99 -19.66 -9.95
C PRO A 73 -19.42 -18.24 -10.36
N SER A 74 -20.62 -18.09 -10.92
CA SER A 74 -21.16 -16.78 -11.32
C SER A 74 -21.57 -15.97 -10.09
N ALA A 75 -22.26 -16.60 -9.15
CA ALA A 75 -22.63 -16.01 -7.87
C ALA A 75 -21.38 -15.61 -7.07
N PHE A 76 -20.37 -16.49 -6.98
CA PHE A 76 -19.11 -16.19 -6.30
C PHE A 76 -18.42 -14.97 -6.91
N LYS A 77 -18.31 -14.91 -8.25
CA LYS A 77 -17.74 -13.74 -8.93
C LYS A 77 -18.55 -12.48 -8.65
N ALA A 78 -19.88 -12.55 -8.76
CA ALA A 78 -20.76 -11.42 -8.47
C ALA A 78 -20.62 -10.92 -7.03
N GLY A 79 -20.54 -11.85 -6.07
CA GLY A 79 -20.32 -11.55 -4.65
C GLY A 79 -18.95 -10.93 -4.37
N MET A 80 -17.88 -11.45 -4.96
CA MET A 80 -16.54 -10.84 -4.88
C MET A 80 -16.55 -9.41 -5.43
N ASP A 81 -17.11 -9.23 -6.63
CA ASP A 81 -17.23 -7.93 -7.27
C ASP A 81 -18.08 -6.96 -6.42
N ALA A 82 -19.17 -7.43 -5.82
CA ALA A 82 -20.05 -6.64 -4.95
C ALA A 82 -19.37 -6.25 -3.63
N GLY A 83 -18.67 -7.20 -2.99
CA GLY A 83 -17.94 -6.96 -1.75
C GLY A 83 -16.78 -5.98 -1.94
N VAL A 84 -15.97 -6.13 -2.99
CA VAL A 84 -14.87 -5.20 -3.29
C VAL A 84 -15.38 -3.79 -3.57
N ARG A 85 -16.45 -3.67 -4.37
CA ARG A 85 -17.10 -2.35 -4.58
C ARG A 85 -17.66 -1.78 -3.28
N ALA A 86 -18.22 -2.61 -2.41
CA ALA A 86 -18.75 -2.13 -1.13
C ALA A 86 -17.64 -1.54 -0.27
N MET A 87 -16.49 -2.22 -0.11
CA MET A 87 -15.32 -1.70 0.61
C MET A 87 -14.83 -0.36 0.05
N ALA A 88 -14.84 -0.19 -1.27
CA ALA A 88 -14.35 1.03 -1.91
C ALA A 88 -15.30 2.23 -1.75
N MET A 89 -16.59 2.01 -1.48
CA MET A 89 -17.63 3.04 -1.64
C MET A 89 -18.43 3.33 -0.36
N HIS A 90 -18.40 2.45 0.64
CA HIS A 90 -19.18 2.67 1.86
C HIS A 90 -18.60 3.83 2.69
N ASP A 91 -19.49 4.52 3.41
CA ASP A 91 -19.15 5.61 4.34
C ASP A 91 -20.05 5.56 5.59
N ASP A 92 -20.53 4.36 5.91
CA ASP A 92 -21.40 4.09 7.07
C ASP A 92 -20.60 3.88 8.38
N GLY A 93 -19.27 4.04 8.33
CA GLY A 93 -18.37 3.87 9.47
C GLY A 93 -18.19 2.43 9.94
N CYS A 94 -18.76 1.45 9.24
CA CYS A 94 -18.47 0.05 9.55
C CYS A 94 -17.06 -0.34 9.07
N PRO A 95 -16.44 -1.39 9.63
CA PRO A 95 -15.21 -1.94 9.08
C PRO A 95 -15.38 -2.45 7.64
N ASN A 96 -14.33 -2.33 6.82
CA ASN A 96 -14.40 -2.70 5.40
C ASN A 96 -14.77 -4.19 5.22
N ASP A 97 -14.30 -5.09 6.08
CA ASP A 97 -14.64 -6.52 6.04
C ASP A 97 -16.16 -6.76 6.24
N GLN A 98 -16.82 -5.98 7.09
CA GLN A 98 -18.28 -6.05 7.26
C GLN A 98 -19.02 -5.56 6.01
N ALA A 99 -18.55 -4.48 5.38
CA ALA A 99 -19.07 -4.02 4.10
C ALA A 99 -18.89 -5.09 3.01
N PHE A 100 -17.72 -5.74 2.96
CA PHE A 100 -17.45 -6.84 2.04
C PHE A 100 -18.43 -7.99 2.23
N TRP A 101 -18.50 -8.58 3.43
CA TRP A 101 -19.29 -9.78 3.69
C TRP A 101 -20.78 -9.56 3.50
N ARG A 102 -21.30 -8.39 3.91
CA ARG A 102 -22.70 -8.01 3.72
C ARG A 102 -23.10 -8.05 2.25
N HIS A 103 -22.25 -7.55 1.36
CA HIS A 103 -22.54 -7.50 -0.08
C HIS A 103 -22.16 -8.79 -0.81
N PHE A 104 -21.13 -9.50 -0.34
CA PHE A 104 -20.79 -10.83 -0.84
C PHE A 104 -21.97 -11.80 -0.66
N PHE A 105 -22.57 -11.83 0.54
CA PHE A 105 -23.71 -12.71 0.84
C PHE A 105 -25.07 -12.23 0.29
N ALA A 106 -25.12 -11.08 -0.39
CA ALA A 106 -26.28 -10.71 -1.18
C ALA A 106 -26.36 -11.53 -2.49
N GLU A 107 -25.21 -11.98 -2.99
CA GLU A 107 -25.07 -12.75 -4.23
C GLU A 107 -24.82 -14.24 -3.96
N VAL A 108 -24.13 -14.54 -2.86
CA VAL A 108 -23.66 -15.89 -2.52
C VAL A 108 -24.42 -16.44 -1.32
N ASP A 109 -24.87 -17.69 -1.40
CA ASP A 109 -25.51 -18.36 -0.27
C ASP A 109 -24.52 -18.52 0.92
N PRO A 110 -24.76 -17.86 2.07
CA PRO A 110 -23.90 -17.98 3.23
C PRO A 110 -23.87 -19.41 3.79
N GLY A 111 -24.88 -20.24 3.50
CA GLY A 111 -24.98 -21.63 3.96
C GLY A 111 -24.31 -22.65 3.04
N SER A 112 -23.78 -22.25 1.87
CA SER A 112 -23.24 -23.20 0.90
C SER A 112 -21.95 -23.89 1.38
N CYS A 113 -21.17 -23.23 2.22
CA CYS A 113 -19.96 -23.75 2.84
C CYS A 113 -19.56 -22.88 4.05
N ASP A 114 -18.54 -23.31 4.80
CA ASP A 114 -17.88 -22.44 5.78
C ASP A 114 -16.94 -21.46 5.05
N TRP A 115 -17.49 -20.30 4.69
CA TRP A 115 -16.76 -19.27 3.96
C TRP A 115 -15.53 -18.75 4.72
N ASN A 116 -15.59 -18.64 6.05
CA ASN A 116 -14.44 -18.21 6.84
C ASN A 116 -13.29 -19.22 6.73
N ALA A 117 -13.59 -20.52 6.87
CA ALA A 117 -12.58 -21.56 6.71
C ALA A 117 -12.02 -21.63 5.28
N VAL A 118 -12.87 -21.42 4.28
CA VAL A 118 -12.48 -21.42 2.86
C VAL A 118 -11.51 -20.29 2.54
N PHE A 119 -11.80 -19.05 2.97
CA PHE A 119 -10.90 -17.91 2.75
C PHE A 119 -9.64 -18.00 3.63
N ALA A 120 -9.76 -18.46 4.88
CA ALA A 120 -8.58 -18.69 5.73
C ALA A 120 -7.60 -19.68 5.07
N ALA A 121 -8.09 -20.83 4.60
CA ALA A 121 -7.26 -21.81 3.91
C ALA A 121 -6.64 -21.27 2.61
N PHE A 122 -7.34 -20.36 1.91
CA PHE A 122 -6.80 -19.68 0.74
C PHE A 122 -5.62 -18.75 1.11
N TYR A 123 -5.76 -17.93 2.16
CA TYR A 123 -4.69 -17.04 2.60
C TYR A 123 -3.54 -17.76 3.32
N GLU A 124 -3.76 -18.93 3.92
CA GLU A 124 -2.70 -19.74 4.54
C GLU A 124 -1.78 -20.44 3.53
N GLY A 125 -2.25 -20.69 2.30
CA GLY A 125 -1.49 -21.43 1.30
C GLY A 125 -1.53 -20.78 -0.10
N PRO A 126 -2.59 -21.02 -0.90
CA PRO A 126 -2.64 -20.61 -2.30
C PRO A 126 -2.35 -19.13 -2.57
N PHE A 127 -2.73 -18.23 -1.66
CA PHE A 127 -2.40 -16.81 -1.80
C PHE A 127 -0.88 -16.56 -1.80
N GLY A 128 -0.14 -17.23 -0.91
CA GLY A 128 1.31 -17.14 -0.81
C GLY A 128 2.05 -17.52 -2.11
N GLU A 129 1.48 -18.45 -2.88
CA GLU A 129 2.04 -18.92 -4.16
C GLU A 129 1.95 -17.86 -5.28
N ILE A 130 1.07 -16.86 -5.15
CA ILE A 130 0.90 -15.80 -6.17
C ILE A 130 2.21 -15.02 -6.38
N GLY A 131 2.95 -14.80 -5.30
CA GLY A 131 4.21 -14.06 -5.30
C GLY A 131 5.46 -14.90 -5.57
N ALA A 132 5.34 -16.16 -6.04
CA ALA A 132 6.49 -17.06 -6.21
C ALA A 132 7.58 -16.52 -7.16
N ASP A 133 7.21 -15.67 -8.13
CA ASP A 133 8.15 -15.05 -9.08
C ASP A 133 8.61 -13.64 -8.66
N VAL A 134 8.13 -13.14 -7.51
CA VAL A 134 8.48 -11.80 -7.06
C VAL A 134 9.91 -11.80 -6.54
N VAL A 135 10.72 -10.89 -7.07
CA VAL A 135 12.07 -10.64 -6.59
C VAL A 135 12.03 -9.39 -5.71
N PRO A 136 12.35 -9.50 -4.40
CA PRO A 136 12.36 -8.33 -3.53
C PRO A 136 13.42 -7.32 -3.96
N ASP A 137 13.13 -6.03 -3.76
CA ASP A 137 14.14 -4.98 -3.88
C ASP A 137 14.85 -4.81 -2.51
N PRO A 138 16.18 -5.06 -2.41
CA PRO A 138 16.92 -4.85 -1.18
C PRO A 138 16.82 -3.43 -0.60
N ALA A 139 16.52 -2.42 -1.44
CA ALA A 139 16.31 -1.05 -0.98
C ALA A 139 15.12 -0.92 -0.01
N ALA A 140 14.06 -1.73 -0.17
CA ALA A 140 12.91 -1.74 0.72
C ALA A 140 13.32 -2.08 2.15
N ALA A 141 13.98 -3.23 2.33
CA ALA A 141 14.46 -3.69 3.63
C ALA A 141 15.49 -2.73 4.24
N ARG A 142 16.39 -2.19 3.41
CA ARG A 142 17.39 -1.20 3.83
C ARG A 142 16.73 0.06 4.39
N ALA A 143 15.74 0.62 3.70
CA ALA A 143 15.06 1.83 4.12
C ALA A 143 14.28 1.62 5.44
N VAL A 144 13.48 0.56 5.51
CA VAL A 144 12.68 0.20 6.69
C VAL A 144 13.58 -0.02 7.91
N GLU A 145 14.65 -0.81 7.76
CA GLU A 145 15.57 -1.09 8.87
C GLU A 145 16.33 0.16 9.32
N THR A 146 16.68 1.05 8.39
CA THR A 146 17.36 2.31 8.71
C THR A 146 16.46 3.21 9.53
N LEU A 147 15.20 3.39 9.12
CA LEU A 147 14.23 4.19 9.87
C LEU A 147 13.93 3.58 11.25
N ARG A 148 13.80 2.25 11.33
CA ARG A 148 13.61 1.53 12.60
C ARG A 148 14.78 1.75 13.56
N LYS A 149 16.03 1.62 13.09
CA LYS A 149 17.24 1.89 13.88
C LYS A 149 17.33 3.35 14.36
N LYS A 150 16.80 4.27 13.56
CA LYS A 150 16.71 5.69 13.92
C LYS A 150 15.54 6.01 14.84
N GLY A 151 14.74 5.02 15.23
CA GLY A 151 13.66 5.18 16.21
C GLY A 151 12.34 5.68 15.64
N TYR A 152 12.17 5.73 14.32
CA TYR A 152 10.89 6.12 13.72
C TYR A 152 9.87 4.98 13.84
N PRO A 153 8.68 5.24 14.42
CA PRO A 153 7.54 4.34 14.30
C PRO A 153 7.07 4.26 12.85
N LEU A 154 6.94 3.04 12.34
CA LEU A 154 6.56 2.78 10.95
C LEU A 154 5.13 2.23 10.88
N ALA A 155 4.26 2.86 10.10
CA ALA A 155 2.95 2.33 9.80
C ALA A 155 2.90 1.87 8.34
N LEU A 156 2.36 0.67 8.09
CA LEU A 156 2.00 0.27 6.73
C LEU A 156 0.56 0.69 6.50
N THR A 157 0.39 1.79 5.77
CA THR A 157 -0.90 2.35 5.36
C THR A 157 -1.19 1.94 3.93
N THR A 158 -1.19 0.64 3.63
CA THR A 158 -1.56 0.09 2.32
C THR A 158 -3.08 0.10 2.12
N MET A 159 -3.57 -0.12 0.89
CA MET A 159 -4.99 -0.22 0.59
C MET A 159 -5.67 -1.29 1.48
N PRO A 160 -6.60 -0.92 2.39
CA PRO A 160 -7.15 -1.84 3.39
C PRO A 160 -8.33 -2.66 2.83
N MET A 161 -8.07 -3.39 1.75
CA MET A 161 -9.04 -4.28 1.09
C MET A 161 -8.70 -5.77 1.25
N PHE A 162 -7.59 -6.07 1.92
CA PHE A 162 -7.13 -7.43 2.17
C PHE A 162 -7.13 -7.73 3.67
N PRO A 163 -7.29 -9.01 4.05
CA PRO A 163 -6.94 -9.46 5.39
C PRO A 163 -5.46 -9.26 5.69
N ILE A 164 -5.15 -9.22 6.99
CA ILE A 164 -3.77 -9.08 7.47
C ILE A 164 -2.85 -10.18 6.93
N GLU A 165 -3.35 -11.39 6.73
CA GLU A 165 -2.61 -12.51 6.15
C GLU A 165 -2.14 -12.19 4.71
N GLY A 166 -3.02 -11.59 3.91
CA GLY A 166 -2.68 -11.16 2.55
C GLY A 166 -1.66 -10.02 2.53
N VAL A 167 -1.69 -9.13 3.53
CA VAL A 167 -0.68 -8.08 3.70
C VAL A 167 0.68 -8.67 4.13
N LYS A 168 0.68 -9.63 5.07
CA LYS A 168 1.89 -10.31 5.56
C LYS A 168 2.61 -11.10 4.47
N TRP A 169 1.88 -11.78 3.59
CA TRP A 169 2.48 -12.43 2.43
C TRP A 169 3.17 -11.42 1.51
N ARG A 170 2.52 -10.29 1.22
CA ARG A 170 3.11 -9.24 0.38
C ARG A 170 4.36 -8.60 1.02
N LEU A 171 4.38 -8.40 2.33
CA LEU A 171 5.60 -7.99 3.05
C LEU A 171 6.71 -9.04 2.97
N THR A 172 6.35 -10.32 3.06
CA THR A 172 7.31 -11.43 2.89
C THR A 172 7.91 -11.42 1.49
N TRP A 173 7.09 -11.21 0.46
CA TRP A 173 7.55 -11.08 -0.93
C TRP A 173 8.44 -9.85 -1.14
N ALA A 174 8.20 -8.77 -0.40
CA ALA A 174 9.03 -7.55 -0.41
C ALA A 174 10.37 -7.73 0.32
N GLY A 175 10.57 -8.85 1.04
CA GLY A 175 11.73 -9.04 1.90
C GLY A 175 11.76 -8.10 3.11
N VAL A 176 10.60 -7.59 3.52
CA VAL A 176 10.45 -6.64 4.64
C VAL A 176 9.90 -7.35 5.87
N ASP A 177 10.53 -7.09 7.02
CA ASP A 177 10.10 -7.62 8.32
C ASP A 177 8.74 -7.03 8.72
N VAL A 178 7.74 -7.88 8.91
CA VAL A 178 6.39 -7.48 9.37
C VAL A 178 6.44 -6.80 10.73
N ASP A 179 7.34 -7.22 11.61
CA ASP A 179 7.45 -6.68 12.97
C ASP A 179 8.16 -5.32 13.01
N ALA A 180 8.62 -4.81 11.85
CA ALA A 180 9.09 -3.43 11.74
C ALA A 180 7.96 -2.39 11.84
N PHE A 181 6.70 -2.80 11.62
CA PHE A 181 5.57 -1.90 11.60
C PHE A 181 4.79 -1.91 12.93
N VAL A 182 4.57 -0.71 13.50
CA VAL A 182 3.77 -0.51 14.71
C VAL A 182 2.27 -0.65 14.44
N ARG A 183 1.84 -0.42 13.19
CA ARG A 183 0.48 -0.60 12.67
C ARG A 183 0.54 -1.06 11.22
N ILE A 184 -0.35 -1.99 10.85
CA ILE A 184 -0.57 -2.43 9.47
C ILE A 184 -2.06 -2.32 9.21
N THR A 185 -2.45 -1.59 8.16
CA THR A 185 -3.85 -1.47 7.76
C THR A 185 -4.31 -2.74 7.03
N ALA A 186 -5.52 -3.17 7.36
CA ALA A 186 -6.21 -4.33 6.80
C ALA A 186 -7.71 -4.03 6.78
N TYR A 187 -8.49 -4.85 6.09
CA TYR A 187 -9.92 -4.61 5.91
C TYR A 187 -10.77 -4.61 7.21
N ASP A 188 -10.28 -5.17 8.31
CA ASP A 188 -10.99 -5.41 9.57
C ASP A 188 -10.61 -4.38 10.64
N ASN A 189 -9.56 -3.59 10.38
CA ASN A 189 -9.12 -2.49 11.26
C ASN A 189 -9.18 -1.10 10.62
N SER A 190 -9.84 -1.00 9.46
CA SER A 190 -10.08 0.23 8.70
C SER A 190 -11.55 0.35 8.31
N THR A 191 -12.03 1.60 8.25
CA THR A 191 -13.44 1.95 7.94
C THR A 191 -13.60 2.70 6.62
N ALA A 192 -12.48 2.98 5.95
CA ALA A 192 -12.42 3.60 4.65
C ALA A 192 -11.17 3.10 3.91
N THR A 193 -11.03 3.49 2.65
CA THR A 193 -9.89 3.15 1.79
C THR A 193 -9.20 4.40 1.27
N LYS A 194 -8.00 4.26 0.72
CA LYS A 194 -7.43 5.30 -0.15
C LYS A 194 -8.38 5.55 -1.34
N PRO A 195 -8.49 6.79 -1.85
CA PRO A 195 -7.86 8.04 -1.40
C PRO A 195 -8.71 8.84 -0.39
N HIS A 196 -9.69 8.24 0.30
CA HIS A 196 -10.62 8.99 1.15
C HIS A 196 -9.90 9.66 2.33
N ALA A 197 -10.15 10.95 2.55
CA ALA A 197 -9.47 11.72 3.60
C ALA A 197 -9.62 11.10 5.00
N ILE A 198 -10.79 10.52 5.29
CA ILE A 198 -11.06 9.86 6.56
C ILE A 198 -10.17 8.62 6.80
N TYR A 199 -9.73 7.92 5.75
CA TYR A 199 -8.78 6.81 5.88
C TYR A 199 -7.42 7.30 6.42
N TYR A 200 -6.95 8.46 6.00
CA TYR A 200 -5.72 9.00 6.56
C TYR A 200 -5.93 9.56 7.97
N ALA A 201 -7.08 10.16 8.23
CA ALA A 201 -7.43 10.68 9.55
C ALA A 201 -7.52 9.56 10.61
N GLU A 202 -8.09 8.39 10.28
CA GLU A 202 -8.07 7.24 11.20
C GLU A 202 -6.64 6.79 11.51
N ASN A 203 -5.71 6.86 10.55
CA ASN A 203 -4.32 6.48 10.76
C ASN A 203 -3.54 7.53 11.58
N LEU A 204 -3.81 8.82 11.40
CA LEU A 204 -3.29 9.89 12.27
C LEU A 204 -3.78 9.72 13.71
N ALA A 205 -5.08 9.48 13.89
CA ALA A 205 -5.67 9.19 15.19
C ALA A 205 -5.02 7.94 15.84
N ALA A 206 -4.87 6.86 15.07
CA ALA A 206 -4.24 5.63 15.55
C ALA A 206 -2.78 5.84 15.99
N LEU A 207 -2.04 6.71 15.32
CA LEU A 207 -0.66 7.06 15.62
C LEU A 207 -0.53 8.13 16.72
N GLY A 208 -1.58 8.90 17.02
CA GLY A 208 -1.54 10.00 17.99
C GLY A 208 -0.67 11.17 17.53
N VAL A 209 -0.69 11.48 16.22
CA VAL A 209 0.12 12.54 15.60
C VAL A 209 -0.70 13.38 14.63
N ASP A 210 -0.25 14.61 14.37
CA ASP A 210 -0.79 15.47 13.32
C ASP A 210 -0.17 15.10 11.97
N GLY A 211 -0.84 15.42 10.86
CA GLY A 211 -0.33 15.16 9.52
C GLY A 211 1.03 15.83 9.28
N LYS A 212 1.24 17.05 9.76
CA LYS A 212 2.54 17.74 9.69
C LYS A 212 3.71 16.97 10.33
N ASP A 213 3.43 15.99 11.19
CA ASP A 213 4.44 15.18 11.86
C ASP A 213 4.76 13.87 11.09
N VAL A 214 4.08 13.62 9.97
CA VAL A 214 4.13 12.37 9.22
C VAL A 214 4.81 12.55 7.87
N LEU A 215 5.61 11.55 7.49
CA LEU A 215 6.06 11.32 6.13
C LEU A 215 5.25 10.17 5.51
N MET A 216 4.54 10.42 4.41
CA MET A 216 3.93 9.38 3.58
C MET A 216 4.88 8.97 2.46
N VAL A 217 5.15 7.68 2.33
CA VAL A 217 5.97 7.11 1.26
C VAL A 217 5.08 6.20 0.42
N GLY A 218 4.93 6.52 -0.85
CA GLY A 218 4.03 5.80 -1.75
C GLY A 218 4.38 6.04 -3.22
N ASN A 219 3.70 5.38 -4.14
CA ASN A 219 3.94 5.45 -5.59
C ASN A 219 2.75 6.05 -6.37
N ASN A 220 1.64 6.38 -5.71
CA ASN A 220 0.42 6.83 -6.37
C ASN A 220 0.06 8.30 -6.05
N THR A 221 -0.07 9.12 -7.09
CA THR A 221 -0.35 10.57 -6.94
C THR A 221 -1.76 10.90 -6.47
N VAL A 222 -2.67 9.92 -6.47
CA VAL A 222 -4.02 10.07 -5.93
C VAL A 222 -4.15 9.28 -4.64
N GLU A 223 -3.75 8.01 -4.62
CA GLU A 223 -3.97 7.13 -3.47
C GLU A 223 -2.98 7.32 -2.32
N ASP A 224 -1.78 7.86 -2.55
CA ASP A 224 -0.82 8.08 -1.46
C ASP A 224 -0.71 9.55 -1.13
N LEU A 225 -0.57 10.40 -2.16
CA LEU A 225 -0.40 11.84 -1.97
C LEU A 225 -1.65 12.55 -1.45
N SER A 226 -2.83 11.92 -1.47
CA SER A 226 -4.01 12.49 -0.79
C SER A 226 -3.81 12.67 0.72
N PHE A 227 -2.84 11.98 1.34
CA PHE A 227 -2.47 12.23 2.74
C PHE A 227 -1.95 13.67 2.95
N MET A 228 -1.36 14.29 1.93
CA MET A 228 -0.86 15.68 2.00
C MET A 228 -2.00 16.69 2.26
N GLN A 229 -3.25 16.36 1.96
CA GLN A 229 -4.41 17.20 2.28
C GLN A 229 -4.57 17.40 3.79
N LEU A 230 -4.04 16.48 4.60
CA LEU A 230 -4.00 16.57 6.07
C LEU A 230 -2.67 17.13 6.60
N GLY A 231 -1.81 17.63 5.72
CA GLY A 231 -0.53 18.27 6.08
C GLY A 231 0.68 17.32 6.12
N ALA A 232 0.50 16.04 5.75
CA ALA A 232 1.62 15.10 5.61
C ALA A 232 2.67 15.60 4.62
N ASP A 233 3.95 15.38 4.95
CA ASP A 233 5.02 15.41 3.95
C ASP A 233 4.99 14.12 3.15
N ALA A 234 5.57 14.11 1.96
CA ALA A 234 5.53 12.94 1.10
C ALA A 234 6.83 12.69 0.34
N PHE A 235 7.10 11.41 0.11
CA PHE A 235 8.08 10.93 -0.86
C PHE A 235 7.37 10.02 -1.87
N LEU A 236 7.39 10.43 -3.14
CA LEU A 236 6.82 9.66 -4.24
C LEU A 236 7.88 8.72 -4.85
N VAL A 237 7.72 7.42 -4.67
CA VAL A 237 8.57 6.37 -5.25
C VAL A 237 8.26 6.22 -6.74
N THR A 238 9.29 6.26 -7.59
CA THR A 238 9.12 6.37 -9.04
C THR A 238 9.18 5.05 -9.81
N ASP A 239 9.64 3.94 -9.19
CA ASP A 239 9.89 2.66 -9.85
C ASP A 239 8.63 2.04 -10.50
N TYR A 240 7.50 2.13 -9.80
CA TYR A 240 6.18 1.66 -10.24
C TYR A 240 5.12 2.77 -10.11
N MET A 241 5.50 4.01 -10.41
CA MET A 241 4.65 5.18 -10.17
C MET A 241 3.35 5.16 -10.97
N LEU A 242 2.26 5.53 -10.29
CA LEU A 242 0.96 5.79 -10.87
C LEU A 242 0.65 7.28 -10.76
N ASN A 243 0.53 7.97 -11.90
CA ASN A 243 0.15 9.39 -11.94
C ASN A 243 -1.20 9.65 -12.65
N PRO A 244 -2.33 9.13 -12.13
CA PRO A 244 -3.64 9.32 -12.76
C PRO A 244 -4.14 10.77 -12.69
N SER A 245 -3.67 11.58 -11.74
CA SER A 245 -4.03 13.01 -11.66
C SER A 245 -3.32 13.88 -12.69
N GLY A 246 -2.23 13.39 -13.28
CA GLY A 246 -1.38 14.17 -14.18
C GLY A 246 -0.67 15.34 -13.49
N MET A 247 -0.53 15.29 -12.15
CA MET A 247 0.16 16.35 -11.41
C MET A 247 1.64 16.44 -11.79
N ASP A 248 2.23 17.63 -11.65
CA ASP A 248 3.67 17.79 -11.79
C ASP A 248 4.37 17.15 -10.58
N VAL A 249 5.09 16.05 -10.83
CA VAL A 249 5.78 15.30 -9.77
C VAL A 249 6.85 16.12 -9.07
N ASN A 250 7.34 17.22 -9.66
CA ASN A 250 8.33 18.10 -9.04
C ASN A 250 7.75 18.94 -7.89
N GLU A 251 6.43 18.95 -7.70
CA GLU A 251 5.77 19.59 -6.55
C GLU A 251 5.94 18.79 -5.24
N VAL A 252 6.37 17.53 -5.33
CA VAL A 252 6.64 16.64 -4.20
C VAL A 252 8.06 16.10 -4.28
N ARG A 253 8.64 15.68 -3.15
CA ARG A 253 9.91 14.94 -3.20
C ARG A 253 9.67 13.60 -3.88
N HIS A 254 10.53 13.22 -4.81
CA HIS A 254 10.41 11.97 -5.54
C HIS A 254 11.77 11.36 -5.84
N GLY A 255 11.75 10.09 -6.21
CA GLY A 255 12.93 9.32 -6.60
C GLY A 255 12.62 7.82 -6.60
N THR A 256 13.57 7.03 -7.03
CA THR A 256 13.50 5.57 -6.93
C THR A 256 13.50 5.12 -5.46
N LEU A 257 13.10 3.88 -5.19
CA LEU A 257 13.17 3.28 -3.87
C LEU A 257 14.62 3.23 -3.36
N ALA A 258 15.59 3.05 -4.27
CA ALA A 258 17.01 3.14 -3.95
C ALA A 258 17.42 4.54 -3.48
N GLU A 259 16.97 5.59 -4.17
CA GLU A 259 17.22 6.99 -3.79
C GLU A 259 16.48 7.37 -2.49
N PHE A 260 15.27 6.84 -2.28
CA PHE A 260 14.58 6.96 -0.99
C PHE A 260 15.41 6.33 0.13
N ALA A 261 15.91 5.12 -0.09
CA ALA A 261 16.75 4.40 0.87
C ALA A 261 18.06 5.17 1.18
N ASP A 262 18.69 5.81 0.18
CA ASP A 262 19.86 6.67 0.40
C ASP A 262 19.47 7.95 1.17
N TRP A 263 18.32 8.55 0.85
CA TRP A 263 17.85 9.74 1.54
C TRP A 263 17.51 9.49 3.02
N VAL A 264 16.90 8.35 3.36
CA VAL A 264 16.60 8.03 4.76
C VAL A 264 17.86 7.83 5.61
N GLU A 265 19.01 7.48 5.01
CA GLU A 265 20.30 7.47 5.72
C GLU A 265 20.73 8.88 6.16
N THR A 266 20.26 9.93 5.49
CA THR A 266 20.54 11.33 5.84
C THR A 266 19.60 11.94 6.87
N LEU A 267 18.44 11.31 7.13
CA LEU A 267 17.49 11.78 8.16
C LEU A 267 18.14 11.78 9.56
N PRO A 268 17.74 12.68 10.47
CA PRO A 268 18.20 12.62 11.87
C PRO A 268 17.66 11.36 12.60
N ILE A 269 18.07 11.17 13.85
CA ILE A 269 17.40 10.24 14.77
C ILE A 269 16.01 10.81 15.11
N CYS A 270 15.02 9.96 15.27
CA CYS A 270 13.69 10.36 15.72
C CYS A 270 13.72 10.74 17.21
N GLU A 271 13.68 12.04 17.50
CA GLU A 271 13.74 12.55 18.88
C GLU A 271 12.38 12.52 19.59
N ASN A 272 11.27 12.52 18.84
CA ASN A 272 9.91 12.58 19.38
C ASN A 272 8.98 11.58 18.66
N PRO A 273 9.21 10.27 18.82
CA PRO A 273 8.42 9.26 18.12
C PRO A 273 6.94 9.33 18.51
N ALA A 274 6.06 8.94 17.60
CA ALA A 274 4.68 8.57 17.93
C ALA A 274 4.68 7.49 19.04
N VAL A 275 3.82 7.66 20.03
CA VAL A 275 3.69 6.79 21.20
C VAL A 275 2.24 6.29 21.32
N ASP A 276 2.04 5.20 22.06
CA ASP A 276 0.71 4.63 22.34
C ASP A 276 -0.10 4.27 21.08
N VAL A 277 0.59 3.82 20.02
CA VAL A 277 -0.01 3.50 18.72
C VAL A 277 -1.07 2.39 18.84
N ARG A 278 -2.26 2.68 18.32
CA ARG A 278 -3.40 1.76 18.32
C ARG A 278 -3.44 0.93 17.03
N ARG A 279 -3.54 -0.40 17.19
CA ARG A 279 -3.55 -1.36 16.06
C ARG A 279 -4.94 -1.71 15.53
N GLY A 280 -5.98 -1.53 16.35
CA GLY A 280 -7.36 -1.84 16.01
C GLY A 280 -8.09 -0.70 15.32
N LEU A 281 -9.42 -0.82 15.27
CA LEU A 281 -10.32 0.20 14.77
C LEU A 281 -10.24 1.50 15.59
N ILE A 282 -10.42 2.61 14.90
CA ILE A 282 -10.62 3.94 15.50
C ILE A 282 -12.10 4.29 15.36
N ALA A 283 -12.68 4.89 16.40
CA ALA A 283 -14.07 5.32 16.35
C ALA A 283 -14.27 6.39 15.26
N ARG A 284 -15.37 6.32 14.52
CA ARG A 284 -15.61 7.23 13.40
C ARG A 284 -15.59 8.69 13.84
N GLU A 285 -16.18 9.00 14.99
CA GLU A 285 -16.23 10.36 15.55
C GLU A 285 -14.83 10.90 15.86
N GLU A 286 -13.91 10.03 16.28
CA GLU A 286 -12.52 10.40 16.54
C GLU A 286 -11.76 10.67 15.24
N SER A 287 -11.91 9.80 14.23
CA SER A 287 -11.34 10.02 12.90
C SER A 287 -11.86 11.31 12.27
N GLU A 288 -13.15 11.63 12.43
CA GLU A 288 -13.75 12.87 11.93
C GLU A 288 -13.23 14.12 12.66
N ALA A 289 -13.01 14.03 13.98
CA ALA A 289 -12.39 15.13 14.73
C ALA A 289 -10.97 15.41 14.24
N VAL A 290 -10.15 14.36 14.08
CA VAL A 290 -8.78 14.47 13.56
C VAL A 290 -8.76 15.00 12.13
N LEU A 291 -9.72 14.58 11.29
CA LEU A 291 -9.88 15.08 9.93
C LEU A 291 -10.07 16.60 9.92
N VAL A 292 -11.06 17.10 10.66
CA VAL A 292 -11.39 18.53 10.73
C VAL A 292 -10.24 19.37 11.28
N GLU A 293 -9.54 18.85 12.30
CA GLU A 293 -8.39 19.53 12.90
C GLU A 293 -7.23 19.67 11.91
N ASN A 294 -6.90 18.59 11.19
CA ASN A 294 -5.77 18.57 10.26
C ASN A 294 -6.06 19.32 8.96
N GLU A 295 -7.27 19.27 8.42
CA GLU A 295 -7.68 20.09 7.27
C GLU A 295 -7.57 21.58 7.60
N ARG A 296 -8.02 21.98 8.79
CA ARG A 296 -7.92 23.37 9.26
C ARG A 296 -6.47 23.81 9.38
N ALA A 297 -5.60 22.98 9.96
CA ALA A 297 -4.18 23.27 10.10
C ALA A 297 -3.49 23.38 8.73
N ALA A 298 -3.77 22.46 7.81
CA ALA A 298 -3.19 22.45 6.46
C ALA A 298 -3.57 23.72 5.66
N LEU A 299 -4.81 24.20 5.80
CA LEU A 299 -5.26 25.45 5.17
C LEU A 299 -4.54 26.69 5.72
N GLN A 300 -4.26 26.71 7.04
CA GLN A 300 -3.53 27.82 7.67
C GLN A 300 -2.07 27.86 7.23
N ASP A 301 -1.41 26.72 7.15
CA ASP A 301 -0.02 26.61 6.69
C ASP A 301 0.12 26.86 5.18
N GLY A 302 -0.83 26.39 4.37
CA GLY A 302 -0.87 26.62 2.92
C GLY A 302 -1.12 28.09 2.56
N GLY A 303 -1.85 28.83 3.40
CA GLY A 303 -2.03 30.28 3.27
C GLY A 303 -0.78 31.10 3.62
N ALA A 304 0.14 30.54 4.42
CA ALA A 304 1.39 31.20 4.79
C ALA A 304 2.54 30.95 3.80
N ARG A 305 2.40 29.98 2.89
CA ARG A 305 3.40 29.63 1.85
C ARG A 305 3.10 30.22 0.46
N ARG A 306 2.08 31.06 0.32
CA ARG A 306 1.74 31.78 -0.93
C ARG A 306 2.16 33.24 -0.90
#